data_AF-X1ER55-F1
#
_entry.id   AF-X1ER55-F1
#
_cell.length_a   1.000
_cell.length_b   1.000
_cell.length_c   1.000
_cell.angle_alpha   90.00
_cell.angle_beta   90.00
_cell.angle_gamma   90.00
#
_symmetry.space_group_name_H-M   'P 1'
#
loop_
_entity.id
_entity.type
_entity.pdbx_description
1 polymer ?
#
loop_
_entity_poly.entity_id
_entity_poly.type
_entity_poly.pdbx_seq_one_letter_code
_entity_poly.pdbx_strand_id
1 'polypeptide(L)'
;QYVIITTLLIGLTFFLIFFTGKSFTQKLSQRSAELAQAKKELEEWGSRLEEKVSLRTHELKKSKDRLFILYQISRSISSTLELNKILKVILDFSVKISGANRGSFMLLDEKKNIFTIRVAHNLSE
;
A
#
# COMPACT_ATOMS: atom_id res chain seq x y z
N GLN A 1 46.97 65.29 -28.89
CA GLN A 1 46.58 63.96 -29.41
C GLN A 1 46.43 62.92 -28.30
N TYR A 2 47.42 62.73 -27.41
CA TYR A 2 47.37 61.75 -26.31
C TYR A 2 46.18 61.92 -25.33
N VAL A 3 45.91 63.13 -24.85
CA VAL A 3 44.81 63.41 -23.89
C VAL A 3 43.43 63.03 -24.44
N ILE A 4 43.23 63.20 -25.75
CA ILE A 4 41.97 62.86 -26.42
C ILE A 4 41.80 61.34 -26.44
N ILE A 5 42.87 60.60 -26.77
CA ILE A 5 42.86 59.12 -26.84
C ILE A 5 42.56 58.50 -25.48
N THR A 6 43.20 58.96 -24.41
CA THR A 6 42.99 58.42 -23.05
C THR A 6 41.57 58.68 -22.54
N THR A 7 41.03 59.87 -22.82
CA THR A 7 39.66 60.22 -22.44
C THR A 7 38.63 59.33 -23.16
N LEU A 8 38.87 59.04 -24.43
CA LEU A 8 38.02 58.18 -25.25
C LEU A 8 38.06 56.71 -24.77
N LEU A 9 39.24 56.25 -24.35
CA LEU A 9 39.44 54.93 -23.74
C LEU A 9 38.68 54.76 -22.43
N ILE A 10 38.76 55.76 -21.54
CA ILE A 10 38.01 55.74 -20.27
C ILE A 10 36.51 55.70 -20.53
N GLY A 11 36.01 56.52 -21.47
CA GLY A 11 34.60 56.50 -21.88
C GLY A 11 34.13 55.14 -22.39
N LEU A 12 34.95 54.47 -23.22
CA LEU A 12 34.66 53.14 -23.74
C LEU A 12 34.59 52.09 -22.62
N THR A 13 35.54 52.11 -21.67
CA THR A 13 35.52 51.19 -20.52
C THR A 13 34.29 51.39 -19.64
N PHE A 14 33.92 52.65 -19.39
CA PHE A 14 32.69 52.99 -18.66
C PHE A 14 31.43 52.51 -19.38
N PHE A 15 31.38 52.70 -20.70
CA PHE A 15 30.25 52.26 -21.52
C PHE A 15 30.08 50.73 -21.47
N LEU A 16 31.18 49.97 -21.56
CA LEU A 16 31.14 48.51 -21.46
C LEU A 16 30.68 48.03 -20.08
N ILE A 17 31.16 48.66 -19.00
CA ILE A 17 30.73 48.34 -17.63
C ILE A 17 29.24 48.63 -17.45
N PHE A 18 28.77 49.78 -17.93
CA PHE A 18 27.37 50.18 -17.84
C PHE A 18 26.45 49.24 -18.63
N PHE A 19 26.81 48.93 -19.87
CA PHE A 19 26.03 48.03 -20.73
C PHE A 19 25.95 46.61 -20.14
N THR A 20 27.09 46.09 -19.67
CA THR A 20 27.16 44.77 -19.02
C THR A 20 26.32 44.74 -17.74
N GLY A 21 26.45 45.78 -16.90
CA GLY A 21 25.69 45.92 -15.66
C GLY A 21 24.18 45.90 -15.90
N LYS A 22 23.69 46.66 -16.90
CA LYS A 22 22.26 46.68 -17.25
C LYS A 22 21.75 45.30 -17.70
N SER A 23 22.52 44.61 -18.53
CA SER A 23 22.16 43.26 -19.01
C SER A 23 22.16 42.21 -17.89
N PHE A 24 23.03 42.37 -16.90
CA PHE A 24 23.14 41.48 -15.74
C PHE A 24 21.96 41.66 -14.78
N THR A 25 21.61 42.91 -14.45
CA THR A 25 20.46 43.21 -13.57
C THR A 25 19.16 42.65 -14.13
N GLN A 26 18.95 42.73 -15.45
CA GLN A 26 17.77 42.18 -16.10
C GLN A 26 17.71 40.65 -15.98
N LYS A 27 18.82 39.93 -16.25
CA LYS A 27 18.90 38.48 -16.08
C LYS A 27 18.68 38.05 -14.62
N LEU A 28 19.21 38.81 -13.67
CA LEU A 28 19.07 38.51 -12.24
C LEU A 28 17.61 38.62 -11.78
N SER A 29 16.92 39.69 -12.18
CA SER A 29 15.49 39.87 -11.90
C SER A 29 14.65 38.72 -12.49
N GLN A 30 14.90 38.35 -13.74
CA GLN A 30 14.21 37.23 -14.39
C GLN A 30 14.45 35.89 -13.65
N ARG A 31 15.70 35.53 -13.36
CA ARG A 31 16.03 34.29 -12.64
C ARG A 31 15.42 34.26 -11.24
N SER A 32 15.39 35.41 -10.54
CA SER A 32 14.76 35.49 -9.22
C SER A 32 13.25 35.23 -9.27
N ALA A 33 12.58 35.72 -10.31
CA ALA A 33 11.15 35.48 -10.53
C ALA A 33 10.87 34.02 -10.93
N GLU A 34 11.68 33.46 -11.83
CA GLU A 34 11.61 32.03 -12.22
C GLU A 34 11.78 31.12 -11.00
N LEU A 35 12.76 31.41 -10.13
CA LEU A 35 12.99 30.65 -8.90
C LEU A 35 11.83 30.76 -7.90
N ALA A 36 11.25 31.95 -7.74
CA ALA A 36 10.09 32.13 -6.87
C ALA A 36 8.88 31.31 -7.35
N GLN A 37 8.65 31.27 -8.66
CA GLN A 37 7.60 30.45 -9.26
C GLN A 37 7.89 28.94 -9.10
N ALA A 38 9.10 28.48 -9.44
CA ALA A 38 9.48 27.08 -9.32
C ALA A 38 9.38 26.59 -7.86
N LYS A 39 9.75 27.43 -6.88
CA LYS A 39 9.58 27.12 -5.46
C LYS A 39 8.11 26.93 -5.10
N LYS A 40 7.23 27.84 -5.56
CA LYS A 40 5.79 27.75 -5.31
C LYS A 40 5.18 26.48 -5.92
N GLU A 41 5.53 26.17 -7.16
CA GLU A 41 5.07 24.95 -7.83
C GLU A 41 5.55 23.69 -7.09
N LEU A 42 6.79 23.69 -6.58
CA LEU A 42 7.33 22.60 -5.79
C LEU A 42 6.58 22.42 -4.46
N GLU A 43 6.23 23.51 -3.77
CA GLU A 43 5.43 23.49 -2.55
C GLU A 43 4.02 22.93 -2.81
N GLU A 44 3.37 23.37 -3.89
CA GLU A 44 2.06 22.85 -4.31
C GLU A 44 2.12 21.38 -4.71
N TRP A 45 3.15 20.98 -5.46
CA TRP A 45 3.34 19.59 -5.86
C TRP A 45 3.61 18.69 -4.66
N GLY A 46 4.41 19.15 -3.69
CA GLY A 46 4.66 18.47 -2.43
C GLY A 46 3.37 18.21 -1.65
N SER A 47 2.54 19.24 -1.46
CA SER A 47 1.25 19.10 -0.76
C SER A 47 0.30 18.11 -1.47
N ARG A 48 0.20 18.18 -2.80
CA ARG A 48 -0.59 17.22 -3.58
C ARG A 48 -0.06 15.79 -3.47
N LEU A 49 1.26 15.61 -3.42
CA LEU A 49 1.88 14.29 -3.29
C LEU A 49 1.58 13.70 -1.91
N GLU A 50 1.70 14.50 -0.85
CA GLU A 50 1.35 14.09 0.52
C GLU A 50 -0.13 13.67 0.62
N GLU A 51 -1.04 14.45 0.04
CA GLU A 51 -2.47 14.10 -0.02
C GLU A 51 -2.68 12.76 -0.75
N LYS A 52 -2.05 12.59 -1.92
CA LYS A 52 -2.19 11.37 -2.73
C LYS A 52 -1.62 10.15 -2.02
N VAL A 53 -0.48 10.28 -1.34
CA VAL A 53 0.13 9.22 -0.53
C VAL A 53 -0.79 8.85 0.64
N SER A 54 -1.36 9.84 1.33
CA SER A 54 -2.31 9.62 2.42
C SER A 54 -3.54 8.84 1.96
N LEU A 55 -4.17 9.28 0.87
CA LEU A 55 -5.33 8.61 0.27
C LEU A 55 -5.01 7.15 -0.12
N ARG A 56 -3.91 6.93 -0.83
CA ARG A 56 -3.48 5.57 -1.25
C ARG A 56 -3.16 4.67 -0.07
N THR A 57 -2.53 5.22 0.97
CA THR A 57 -2.22 4.47 2.20
C THR A 57 -3.50 4.03 2.90
N HIS A 58 -4.51 4.91 2.93
CA HIS A 58 -5.82 4.57 3.48
C HIS A 58 -6.55 3.49 2.67
N GLU A 59 -6.56 3.59 1.34
CA GLU A 59 -7.13 2.57 0.44
C GLU A 59 -6.44 1.21 0.60
N LEU A 60 -5.11 1.22 0.73
CA LEU A 60 -4.30 0.02 0.92
C LEU A 60 -4.62 -0.63 2.27
N LYS A 61 -4.73 0.14 3.35
CA LYS A 61 -5.12 -0.36 4.67
C LYS A 61 -6.49 -1.04 4.62
N LYS A 62 -7.48 -0.40 3.98
CA LYS A 62 -8.82 -0.98 3.83
C LYS A 62 -8.80 -2.30 3.05
N SER A 63 -7.96 -2.39 2.02
CA SER A 63 -7.80 -3.60 1.21
C SER A 63 -7.13 -4.72 2.01
N LYS A 64 -6.11 -4.39 2.81
CA LYS A 64 -5.46 -5.32 3.74
C LYS A 64 -6.46 -5.87 4.77
N ASP A 65 -7.27 -5.00 5.38
CA ASP A 65 -8.26 -5.39 6.40
C ASP A 65 -9.29 -6.38 5.80
N ARG A 66 -9.74 -6.14 4.56
CA ARG A 66 -10.62 -7.07 3.82
C ARG A 66 -9.95 -8.42 3.55
N LEU A 67 -8.70 -8.41 3.10
CA LEU A 67 -7.95 -9.64 2.83
C LEU A 67 -7.74 -10.46 4.11
N PHE A 68 -7.49 -9.80 5.24
CA PHE A 68 -7.38 -10.47 6.53
C PHE A 68 -8.67 -11.16 6.94
N ILE A 69 -9.82 -10.51 6.76
CA ILE A 69 -11.13 -11.13 7.00
C ILE A 69 -11.31 -12.38 6.12
N LEU A 70 -11.00 -12.28 4.83
CA LEU A 70 -11.10 -13.41 3.90
C LEU A 70 -10.18 -14.57 4.33
N TYR A 71 -8.96 -14.26 4.76
CA TYR A 71 -8.02 -15.24 5.29
C TYR A 71 -8.58 -15.96 6.52
N GLN A 72 -9.16 -15.23 7.48
CA GLN A 72 -9.76 -15.83 8.67
C GLN A 72 -10.93 -16.76 8.32
N ILE A 73 -11.78 -16.36 7.37
CA ILE A 73 -12.88 -17.20 6.86
C ILE A 73 -12.32 -18.48 6.23
N SER A 74 -11.36 -18.35 5.32
CA SER A 74 -10.73 -19.50 4.64
C SER A 74 -10.10 -20.46 5.64
N ARG A 75 -9.35 -19.96 6.63
CA ARG A 75 -8.75 -20.78 7.69
C ARG A 75 -9.79 -21.51 8.53
N SER A 76 -10.89 -20.84 8.87
CA SER A 76 -11.99 -21.44 9.63
C SER A 76 -12.66 -22.59 8.85
N ILE A 77 -12.93 -22.37 7.56
CA ILE A 77 -13.48 -23.41 6.67
C ILE A 77 -12.50 -24.60 6.56
N SER A 78 -11.22 -24.33 6.29
CA SER A 78 -10.21 -25.39 6.19
C SER A 78 -10.07 -26.16 7.50
N SER A 79 -10.08 -25.51 8.66
CA SER A 79 -10.03 -26.19 9.97
C SER A 79 -11.25 -27.08 10.21
N THR A 80 -12.44 -26.68 9.73
CA THR A 80 -13.65 -27.51 9.80
C THR A 80 -13.54 -28.73 8.89
N LEU A 81 -12.99 -28.55 7.68
CA LEU A 81 -12.72 -29.65 6.76
C LEU A 81 -11.67 -30.61 7.31
N GLU A 82 -10.64 -30.10 8.00
CA GLU A 82 -9.63 -30.90 8.68
C GLU A 82 -10.19 -31.62 9.91
N LEU A 83 -11.09 -31.01 10.67
CA LEU A 83 -11.77 -31.67 11.78
C LEU A 83 -12.51 -32.93 11.31
N ASN A 84 -13.26 -32.85 10.21
CA ASN A 84 -13.92 -34.03 9.65
C ASN A 84 -12.92 -35.13 9.25
N LYS A 85 -11.75 -34.75 8.70
CA LYS A 85 -10.69 -35.72 8.38
C LYS A 85 -10.13 -36.38 9.63
N ILE A 86 -9.84 -35.60 10.68
CA ILE A 86 -9.32 -36.12 11.95
C ILE A 86 -10.35 -37.04 12.61
N LEU A 87 -11.62 -36.62 12.68
CA LEU A 87 -12.71 -37.43 13.23
C LEU A 87 -12.90 -38.73 12.44
N LYS A 88 -12.74 -38.71 11.11
CA LYS A 88 -12.79 -39.92 10.29
C LYS A 88 -11.65 -40.89 10.65
N VAL A 89 -10.42 -40.40 10.77
CA VAL A 89 -9.26 -41.22 11.16
C VAL A 89 -9.48 -41.84 12.55
N ILE A 90 -9.93 -41.05 13.52
CA ILE A 90 -10.23 -41.55 14.87
C ILE A 90 -11.35 -42.59 14.83
N LEU A 91 -12.41 -42.35 14.06
CA LEU A 91 -13.54 -43.28 13.93
C LEU A 91 -13.08 -44.61 13.33
N ASP A 92 -12.34 -44.57 12.23
CA ASP A 92 -11.82 -45.78 11.57
C ASP A 92 -10.93 -46.59 12.51
N PHE A 93 -10.09 -45.91 13.31
CA PHE A 93 -9.24 -46.56 14.32
C PHE A 93 -10.07 -47.17 15.47
N SER A 94 -11.09 -46.45 15.93
CA SER A 94 -11.97 -46.89 17.03
C SER A 94 -12.81 -48.11 16.62
N VAL A 95 -13.35 -48.11 15.40
CA VAL A 95 -14.07 -49.26 14.81
C VAL A 95 -13.14 -50.46 14.72
N LYS A 96 -11.90 -50.27 14.22
CA LYS A 96 -10.91 -51.34 14.11
C LYS A 96 -10.56 -51.97 15.46
N ILE A 97 -10.34 -51.17 16.50
CA ILE A 97 -9.95 -51.69 17.84
C ILE A 97 -11.12 -52.34 18.56
N SER A 98 -12.32 -51.74 18.46
CA SER A 98 -13.51 -52.28 19.14
C SER A 98 -14.06 -53.54 18.48
N GLY A 99 -13.62 -53.86 17.25
CA GLY A 99 -14.22 -54.94 16.45
C GLY A 99 -15.64 -54.62 15.99
N ALA A 100 -16.09 -53.36 16.14
CA ALA A 100 -17.39 -52.94 15.65
C ALA A 100 -17.43 -53.02 14.12
N ASN A 101 -18.59 -53.38 13.55
CA ASN A 101 -18.77 -53.42 12.09
C ASN A 101 -19.16 -52.04 11.52
N ARG A 102 -19.64 -51.13 12.37
CA ARG A 102 -20.16 -49.80 12.02
C ARG A 102 -19.89 -48.80 13.14
N GLY A 103 -19.81 -47.51 12.80
CA GLY A 103 -19.70 -46.44 13.79
C GLY A 103 -19.92 -45.05 13.19
N SER A 104 -20.19 -44.07 14.04
CA SER A 104 -20.32 -42.66 13.64
C SER A 104 -19.97 -41.71 14.77
N PHE A 105 -19.46 -40.53 14.42
CA PHE A 105 -19.47 -39.37 15.33
C PHE A 105 -20.62 -38.44 14.98
N MET A 106 -21.38 -38.08 16.01
CA MET A 106 -22.55 -37.21 15.91
C MET A 106 -22.35 -35.94 16.74
N LEU A 107 -22.86 -34.82 16.24
CA LEU A 107 -22.91 -33.55 16.96
C LEU A 107 -24.32 -33.33 17.48
N LEU A 108 -24.47 -33.02 18.77
CA LEU A 108 -25.73 -32.62 19.38
C LEU A 108 -25.95 -31.11 19.18
N ASP A 109 -27.10 -30.73 18.62
CA ASP A 109 -27.61 -29.35 18.73
C ASP A 109 -28.46 -29.27 20.01
N GLU A 110 -27.91 -28.68 21.07
CA GLU A 110 -28.57 -28.62 22.39
C GLU A 110 -29.90 -27.86 22.36
N LYS A 111 -30.07 -26.90 21.44
CA LYS A 111 -31.29 -26.09 21.37
C LYS A 111 -32.44 -26.86 20.73
N LYS A 112 -32.11 -27.65 19.70
CA LYS A 112 -33.10 -28.44 18.95
C LYS A 112 -33.21 -29.88 19.45
N ASN A 113 -32.28 -30.31 20.30
CA ASN A 113 -32.13 -31.66 20.83
C ASN A 113 -32.04 -32.73 19.72
N ILE A 114 -31.32 -32.40 18.63
CA ILE A 114 -31.14 -33.28 17.47
C ILE A 114 -29.66 -33.65 17.30
N PHE A 115 -29.40 -34.88 16.87
CA PHE A 115 -28.07 -35.35 16.50
C PHE A 115 -27.87 -35.27 14.99
N THR A 116 -26.75 -34.69 14.56
CA THR A 116 -26.33 -34.69 13.16
C THR A 116 -25.05 -35.49 13.00
N ILE A 117 -25.04 -36.45 12.08
CA ILE A 117 -23.85 -37.23 11.76
C ILE A 117 -22.80 -36.30 11.11
N ARG A 118 -21.57 -36.31 11.63
CA ARG A 118 -20.43 -35.58 11.07
C ARG A 118 -19.53 -36.49 10.24
N VAL A 119 -19.29 -37.70 10.72
CA VAL A 119 -18.57 -38.76 10.00
C VAL A 119 -19.16 -40.12 10.33
N ALA A 120 -19.11 -41.03 9.36
CA ALA A 120 -19.64 -42.38 9.47
C ALA A 120 -18.65 -43.41 8.90
N HIS A 121 -18.72 -44.62 9.44
CA HIS A 121 -18.02 -45.81 8.97
C HIS A 121 -19.04 -46.92 8.76
N ASN A 122 -19.17 -47.37 7.51
CA ASN A 122 -20.03 -48.49 7.11
C ASN A 122 -21.53 -48.32 7.50
N LEU A 123 -21.99 -47.06 7.59
CA LEU A 123 -23.40 -46.71 7.58
C LEU A 123 -23.72 -46.36 6.12
N SER A 124 -24.66 -47.08 5.48
CA SER A 124 -25.18 -46.62 4.20
C SER A 124 -25.96 -45.32 4.41
N GLU A 125 -26.01 -44.47 3.38
CA GLU A 125 -26.99 -43.38 3.33
C GLU A 125 -28.42 -43.89 3.54
#